data_AF-E5AWC1-F1
#
_entry.id   AF-E5AWC1-F1
#
_cell.length_a   1.000
_cell.length_b   1.000
_cell.length_c   1.000
_cell.angle_alpha   90.00
_cell.angle_beta   90.00
_cell.angle_gamma   90.00
#
_symmetry.space_group_name_H-M   'P 1'
#
loop_
_entity.id
_entity.type
_entity.pdbx_description
1 polymer ?
#
loop_
_entity_poly.entity_id
_entity_poly.type
_entity_poly.pdbx_seq_one_letter_code
_entity_poly.pdbx_strand_id
1 'polypeptide(L)' 'MKYKNIYSAIYNLGASFTSLMNYIRDGYVIEDLTAVHDQQLDIEIDWLTGTFAPVSMETERIRASI' A
#
# COMPACT_ATOMS: atom_id res chain seq x y z
N MET A 1 -9.01 -7.88 -14.64
CA MET A 1 -9.13 -6.70 -15.54
C MET A 1 -7.92 -6.66 -16.46
N LYS A 2 -8.10 -6.56 -17.80
CA LYS A 2 -6.98 -6.35 -18.73
C LYS A 2 -6.79 -4.85 -18.92
N TYR A 3 -5.85 -4.24 -18.18
CA TYR A 3 -5.53 -2.83 -18.37
C TYR A 3 -4.73 -2.66 -19.67
N LYS A 4 -5.37 -2.14 -20.71
CA LYS A 4 -4.70 -1.81 -21.99
C LYS A 4 -3.88 -0.51 -21.91
N ASN A 5 -4.01 0.23 -20.80
CA ASN A 5 -3.37 1.51 -20.56
C ASN A 5 -2.62 1.45 -19.22
N ILE A 6 -1.31 1.67 -19.26
CA ILE A 6 -0.41 1.63 -18.10
C ILE A 6 -0.78 2.68 -17.03
N TYR A 7 -1.21 3.88 -17.44
CA TYR A 7 -1.66 4.91 -16.50
C TYR A 7 -2.92 4.48 -15.77
N SER A 8 -3.85 3.84 -16.48
CA SER A 8 -5.04 3.26 -15.84
C SER A 8 -4.67 2.11 -14.91
N ALA A 9 -3.66 1.29 -15.24
CA ALA A 9 -3.21 0.22 -14.36
C ALA A 9 -2.62 0.78 -13.06
N ILE A 10 -1.75 1.79 -13.15
CA ILE A 10 -1.13 2.45 -11.99
C ILE A 10 -2.19 3.16 -11.14
N TYR A 11 -3.10 3.91 -11.77
CA TYR A 11 -4.19 4.57 -11.05
C TYR A 11 -5.08 3.57 -10.31
N ASN A 12 -5.48 2.48 -10.96
CA ASN A 12 -6.31 1.46 -10.33
C ASN A 12 -5.55 0.67 -9.26
N LEU A 13 -4.26 0.45 -9.43
CA LEU A 13 -3.41 -0.17 -8.40
C LEU A 13 -3.35 0.72 -7.16
N GLY A 14 -3.00 1.99 -7.34
CA GLY A 14 -2.95 2.97 -6.25
C GLY A 14 -4.31 3.10 -5.56
N ALA A 15 -5.38 3.32 -6.34
CA ALA A 15 -6.73 3.44 -5.81
C ALA A 15 -7.20 2.16 -5.09
N SER A 16 -6.88 0.97 -5.60
CA SER A 16 -7.25 -0.28 -4.92
C SER A 16 -6.46 -0.47 -3.64
N PHE A 17 -5.16 -0.20 -3.68
CA PHE A 17 -4.25 -0.41 -2.56
C PHE A 17 -4.55 0.54 -1.38
N THR A 18 -4.90 1.79 -1.68
CA THR A 18 -5.28 2.79 -0.68
C THR A 18 -6.78 2.85 -0.40
N SER A 19 -7.59 2.01 -1.05
CA SER A 19 -9.02 1.95 -0.77
C SER A 19 -9.35 1.14 0.48
N LEU A 20 -10.54 1.41 1.00
CA LEU A 20 -11.25 0.55 1.95
C LEU A 20 -11.65 -0.82 1.38
N MET A 21 -11.15 -1.22 0.20
CA MET A 21 -11.30 -2.60 -0.30
C MET A 21 -10.09 -3.47 0.02
N ASN A 22 -8.97 -2.87 0.42
CA ASN A 22 -7.76 -3.59 0.80
C ASN A 22 -7.79 -3.97 2.29
N TYR A 23 -8.70 -4.90 2.63
CA TYR A 23 -8.87 -5.43 3.98
C TYR A 23 -8.06 -6.71 4.17
N ILE A 24 -7.07 -6.67 5.04
CA ILE A 24 -6.11 -7.73 5.29
C ILE A 24 -5.91 -7.84 6.81
N ARG A 25 -5.83 -9.06 7.35
CA ARG A 25 -5.57 -9.33 8.78
C ARG A 25 -6.39 -8.43 9.71
N ASP A 26 -7.71 -8.44 9.49
CA ASP A 26 -8.70 -7.77 10.33
C ASP A 26 -8.67 -6.22 10.33
N GLY A 27 -8.04 -5.60 9.32
CA GLY A 27 -8.11 -4.15 9.14
C GLY A 27 -7.79 -3.69 7.72
N TYR A 28 -7.89 -2.38 7.46
CA TYR A 28 -7.57 -1.83 6.14
C TYR A 28 -6.10 -1.42 6.06
N VAL A 29 -5.43 -1.75 4.96
CA VAL A 29 -4.02 -1.34 4.74
C VAL A 29 -3.87 0.17 4.78
N ILE A 30 -4.86 0.93 4.29
CA ILE A 30 -4.83 2.40 4.31
C ILE A 30 -4.75 2.98 5.73
N GLU A 31 -5.31 2.32 6.75
CA GLU A 31 -5.21 2.81 8.14
C GLU A 31 -3.76 2.82 8.61
N ASP A 32 -3.01 1.76 8.30
CA ASP A 32 -1.60 1.65 8.66
C ASP A 32 -0.77 2.68 7.88
N LEU A 33 -1.03 2.84 6.58
CA LEU A 33 -0.34 3.84 5.74
C LEU A 33 -0.63 5.27 6.20
N THR A 34 -1.88 5.58 6.55
CA THR A 34 -2.25 6.89 7.10
C THR A 34 -1.56 7.14 8.44
N ALA A 35 -1.46 6.14 9.33
CA ALA A 35 -0.75 6.29 10.60
C ALA A 35 0.76 6.56 10.42
N VAL A 36 1.39 6.07 9.34
CA VAL A 36 2.77 6.43 8.98
C VAL A 36 2.85 7.85 8.42
N HIS A 37 1.93 8.20 7.51
CA HIS A 37 1.87 9.53 6.91
C HIS A 37 1.60 10.64 7.95
N ASP A 38 0.75 10.39 8.94
CA ASP A 38 0.42 11.32 10.02
C ASP A 38 1.64 11.67 10.89
N GLN A 39 2.68 10.83 10.87
CA GLN A 39 3.98 11.10 11.49
C GLN A 39 4.91 11.95 10.61
N GLN A 40 4.42 12.45 9.48
CA GLN A 40 5.17 13.21 8.46
C GLN A 40 6.36 12.43 7.89
N LEU A 41 6.20 11.11 7.77
CA LEU A 41 7.19 10.24 7.17
C LEU A 41 6.81 9.91 5.73
N ASP A 42 7.82 9.84 4.87
CA ASP A 42 7.66 9.33 3.50
C ASP A 42 7.43 7.83 3.53
N ILE A 43 6.58 7.35 2.62
CA ILE A 43 6.31 5.93 2.42
C ILE A 43 6.84 5.52 1.07
N GLU A 44 7.75 4.55 1.04
CA GLU A 44 8.25 3.95 -0.18
C GLU A 44 7.90 2.46 -0.21
N ILE A 45 7.39 2.00 -1.35
CA ILE A 45 7.04 0.61 -1.58
C ILE A 45 7.70 0.16 -2.88
N ASP A 46 8.59 -0.82 -2.78
CA ASP A 46 9.16 -1.52 -3.93
C ASP A 46 8.46 -2.87 -4.10
N TRP A 47 7.60 -2.94 -5.11
CA TRP A 47 6.83 -4.14 -5.47
C TRP A 47 7.67 -5.23 -6.16
N LEU A 48 8.86 -4.90 -6.68
CA LEU A 48 9.75 -5.90 -7.27
C LEU A 48 10.48 -6.68 -6.18
N THR A 49 10.94 -5.98 -5.14
CA THR A 49 11.67 -6.60 -4.02
C THR A 49 10.77 -6.91 -2.82
N GLY A 50 9.55 -6.39 -2.80
CA GLY A 50 8.61 -6.52 -1.68
C GLY A 50 9.06 -5.76 -0.44
N THR A 51 9.76 -4.63 -0.61
CA THR A 51 10.27 -3.84 0.53
C THR A 51 9.40 -2.62 0.83
N PHE A 52 9.27 -2.31 2.12
CA PHE A 52 8.59 -1.13 2.65
C PHE A 52 9.57 -0.23 3.41
N ALA A 53 9.51 1.08 3.17
CA ALA A 53 10.23 2.07 3.95
C ALA A 53 9.26 3.14 4.53
N PRO A 54 9.46 3.58 5.79
CA PRO A 54 10.53 3.16 6.70
C PRO A 54 10.27 1.76 7.30
N VAL A 55 11.31 0.92 7.33
CA VAL A 55 11.22 -0.49 7.78
C VAL A 55 10.68 -0.60 9.21
N SER A 56 10.97 0.38 10.08
CA SER A 56 10.50 0.41 11.47
C SER A 56 8.98 0.55 11.61
N MET A 57 8.29 0.98 10.54
CA MET A 57 6.83 1.14 10.51
C MET A 57 6.14 0.04 9.71
N GLU A 58 6.88 -0.95 9.21
CA GLU A 58 6.29 -2.08 8.48
C GLU A 58 5.45 -2.94 9.45
N THR A 59 4.14 -2.91 9.25
CA THR A 59 3.22 -3.80 9.97
C THR A 59 3.09 -5.13 9.26
N GLU A 60 2.61 -6.16 9.97
CA GLU A 60 2.27 -7.44 9.35
C GLU A 60 1.21 -7.33 8.25
N ARG A 61 0.32 -6.33 8.35
CA ARG A 61 -0.73 -6.06 7.37
C ARG A 61 -0.16 -5.44 6.11
N ILE A 62 0.71 -4.42 6.26
CA ILE A 62 1.47 -3.84 5.15
C ILE A 62 2.24 -4.96 4.47
N ARG A 63 3.07 -5.72 5.20
CA ARG A 63 3.85 -6.82 4.62
C ARG A 63 3.02 -7.85 3.87
N ALA A 64 1.81 -8.16 4.32
CA ALA A 64 0.92 -9.11 3.64
C ALA A 64 0.23 -8.52 2.39
N SER A 65 0.31 -7.19 2.21
CA SER A 65 -0.33 -6.45 1.12
C SER A 65 0.62 -6.10 -0.04
N ILE A 66 1.92 -6.24 0.20
CA ILE A 66 3.01 -5.99 -0.77
C ILE A 66 3.53 -7.26 -1.44
#